data_AF-A0A8A4TWU8-F1
#
_entry.id   AF-A0A8A4TWU8-F1
#
_cell.length_a   1.000
_cell.length_b   1.000
_cell.length_c   1.000
_cell.angle_alpha   90.00
_cell.angle_beta   90.00
_cell.angle_gamma   90.00
#
_symmetry.space_group_name_H-M   'P 1'
#
loop_
_entity.id
_entity.type
_entity.pdbx_description
1 polymer ?
#
loop_
_entity_poly.entity_id
_entity_poly.type
_entity_poly.pdbx_seq_one_letter_code
_entity_poly.pdbx_strand_id
1 'polypeptide(L)'
;MGGFEAGFPSHWQCVGHSEIDRFAASIYHYHFAHHNHGDITTLDLTSLPDFELLCGGFPCQSFSNYGHRKGFRDPRGQVFFHLARVIKAKKPRWLLLENVKSLVFHDRGKTFQTILETLLALGYCVEWKVLDSQDFEVPQSRERVFLVGHLGRPTKQSVFFDPAAARRSHARIQVP
;
A
#
# COMPACT_ATOMS: atom_id res chain seq x y z
N MET A 1 -1.74 -1.85 -15.32
CA MET A 1 -0.40 -2.48 -15.45
C MET A 1 -0.18 -3.67 -14.51
N GLY A 2 -0.61 -3.64 -13.24
CA GLY A 2 -0.67 -4.87 -12.42
C GLY A 2 0.65 -5.37 -11.80
N GLY A 3 1.55 -4.46 -11.41
CA GLY A 3 2.85 -4.84 -10.84
C GLY A 3 2.79 -5.69 -9.57
N PHE A 4 1.78 -5.49 -8.71
CA PHE A 4 1.56 -6.37 -7.55
C PHE A 4 1.26 -7.81 -8.00
N GLU A 5 0.30 -7.98 -8.93
CA GLU A 5 -0.10 -9.29 -9.44
C GLU A 5 1.09 -10.05 -10.03
N ALA A 6 1.88 -9.39 -10.88
CA ALA A 6 3.06 -9.99 -11.48
C ALA A 6 4.16 -10.39 -10.45
N GLY A 7 4.19 -9.73 -9.29
CA GLY A 7 5.18 -9.97 -8.24
C GLY A 7 4.76 -11.04 -7.22
N PHE A 8 3.49 -11.43 -7.17
CA PHE A 8 3.03 -12.45 -6.24
C PHE A 8 3.31 -13.87 -6.76
N PRO A 9 3.69 -14.82 -5.88
CA PRO A 9 3.85 -16.21 -6.26
C PRO A 9 2.53 -16.85 -6.71
N SER A 10 2.61 -17.88 -7.56
CA SER A 10 1.46 -18.57 -8.17
C SER A 10 0.48 -19.24 -7.20
N HIS A 11 0.82 -19.39 -5.92
CA HIS A 11 -0.09 -19.92 -4.90
C HIS A 11 -1.05 -18.86 -4.34
N TRP A 12 -0.84 -17.58 -4.64
CA TRP A 12 -1.81 -16.53 -4.38
C TRP A 12 -2.77 -16.42 -5.56
N GLN A 13 -4.06 -16.26 -5.26
CA GLN A 13 -5.09 -16.04 -6.26
C GLN A 13 -5.65 -14.62 -6.11
N CYS A 14 -5.59 -13.84 -7.18
CA CYS A 14 -6.26 -12.55 -7.23
C CYS A 14 -7.76 -12.74 -7.43
N VAL A 15 -8.54 -12.13 -6.53
CA VAL A 15 -10.01 -12.19 -6.57
C VAL A 15 -10.64 -10.95 -7.21
N GLY A 16 -9.84 -9.94 -7.55
CA GLY A 16 -10.30 -8.71 -8.19
C GLY A 16 -9.31 -7.57 -8.03
N HIS A 17 -9.51 -6.50 -8.81
CA HIS A 17 -8.74 -5.26 -8.71
C HIS A 17 -9.64 -4.03 -8.82
N SER A 18 -9.10 -2.84 -8.54
CA SER A 18 -9.80 -1.55 -8.68
C SER A 18 -8.91 -0.58 -9.45
N GLU A 19 -9.34 -0.21 -10.66
CA GLU A 19 -8.63 0.72 -11.56
C GLU A 19 -9.66 1.55 -12.33
N ILE A 20 -9.52 2.87 -12.30
CA ILE A 20 -10.42 3.83 -12.95
C ILE A 20 -9.94 4.23 -14.34
N ASP A 21 -8.63 4.17 -14.58
CA ASP A 21 -8.09 4.53 -15.89
C ASP A 21 -8.35 3.40 -16.87
N ARG A 22 -9.14 3.71 -17.91
CA ARG A 22 -9.57 2.74 -18.92
C ARG A 22 -8.39 2.06 -19.65
N PHE A 23 -7.28 2.77 -19.85
CA PHE A 23 -6.11 2.22 -20.56
C PHE A 23 -5.31 1.31 -19.64
N ALA A 24 -5.11 1.70 -18.38
CA ALA A 24 -4.47 0.87 -17.38
C ALA A 24 -5.28 -0.41 -17.12
N ALA A 25 -6.61 -0.29 -17.08
CA ALA A 25 -7.54 -1.42 -16.96
C ALA A 25 -7.51 -2.33 -18.19
N SER A 26 -7.49 -1.78 -19.41
CA SER A 26 -7.42 -2.61 -20.63
C SER A 26 -6.11 -3.40 -20.70
N ILE A 27 -4.98 -2.80 -20.32
CA ILE A 27 -3.69 -3.51 -20.27
C ILE A 27 -3.70 -4.57 -19.17
N TYR A 28 -4.26 -4.26 -18.00
CA TYR A 28 -4.38 -5.26 -16.92
C TYR A 28 -5.21 -6.46 -17.38
N HIS A 29 -6.37 -6.22 -18.00
CA HIS A 29 -7.25 -7.26 -18.49
C HIS A 29 -6.57 -8.14 -19.55
N TYR A 30 -5.78 -7.55 -20.45
CA TYR A 30 -5.00 -8.30 -21.44
C TYR A 30 -4.04 -9.32 -20.82
N HIS A 31 -3.45 -9.02 -19.65
CA HIS A 31 -2.49 -9.90 -19.00
C HIS A 31 -3.11 -10.88 -17.99
N PHE A 32 -4.10 -10.43 -17.22
CA PHE A 32 -4.55 -11.16 -16.02
C PHE A 32 -6.04 -11.49 -16.02
N ALA A 33 -6.85 -10.84 -16.85
CA ALA A 33 -8.29 -11.06 -17.01
C ALA A 33 -9.15 -11.07 -15.71
N HIS A 34 -8.63 -10.56 -14.58
CA HIS A 34 -9.39 -10.47 -13.32
C HIS A 34 -10.51 -9.42 -13.38
N HIS A 35 -11.49 -9.54 -12.47
CA HIS A 35 -12.60 -8.60 -12.40
C HIS A 35 -12.15 -7.22 -11.90
N ASN A 36 -12.51 -6.15 -12.62
CA ASN A 36 -12.27 -4.77 -12.22
C ASN A 36 -13.50 -4.20 -11.50
N HIS A 37 -13.38 -3.92 -10.20
CA HIS A 37 -14.41 -3.28 -9.39
C HIS A 37 -14.52 -1.76 -9.60
N GLY A 38 -13.70 -1.17 -10.47
CA GLY A 38 -13.80 0.23 -10.87
C GLY A 38 -13.32 1.20 -9.79
N ASP A 39 -14.08 2.27 -9.56
CA ASP A 39 -13.69 3.38 -8.67
C ASP A 39 -13.86 3.05 -7.18
N ILE A 40 -12.74 2.95 -6.46
CA ILE A 40 -12.70 2.69 -5.01
C ILE A 40 -13.52 3.68 -4.17
N THR A 41 -13.73 4.90 -4.67
CA THR A 41 -14.49 5.94 -3.97
C THR A 41 -15.99 5.64 -3.92
N THR A 42 -16.51 4.92 -4.91
CA THR A 42 -17.94 4.55 -5.05
C THR A 42 -18.18 3.04 -4.93
N LEU A 43 -17.13 2.25 -4.75
CA LEU A 43 -17.18 0.79 -4.68
C LEU A 43 -18.19 0.29 -3.63
N ASP A 44 -19.07 -0.63 -4.05
CA ASP A 44 -19.98 -1.34 -3.17
C ASP A 44 -19.23 -2.47 -2.44
N LEU A 45 -19.11 -2.32 -1.13
CA LEU A 45 -18.34 -3.25 -0.30
C LEU A 45 -19.08 -4.56 -0.01
N THR A 46 -20.39 -4.59 -0.26
CA THR A 46 -21.22 -5.78 -0.01
C THR A 46 -21.07 -6.82 -1.12
N SER A 47 -20.83 -6.36 -2.36
CA SER A 47 -20.56 -7.23 -3.52
C SER A 47 -19.09 -7.62 -3.68
N LEU A 48 -18.18 -6.94 -2.98
CA LEU A 48 -16.76 -7.29 -3.01
C LEU A 48 -16.56 -8.67 -2.33
N PRO A 49 -15.80 -9.62 -2.91
CA PRO A 49 -15.49 -10.88 -2.25
C PRO A 49 -14.65 -10.64 -0.99
N ASP A 50 -14.59 -11.65 -0.11
CA ASP A 50 -13.64 -11.64 0.99
C ASP A 50 -12.24 -12.03 0.49
N PHE A 51 -11.21 -11.47 1.11
CA PHE A 51 -9.81 -11.69 0.74
C PHE A 51 -8.90 -11.60 1.95
N GLU A 52 -7.80 -12.34 1.91
CA GLU A 52 -6.82 -12.38 3.01
C GLU A 52 -5.78 -11.27 2.94
N LEU A 53 -5.50 -10.76 1.74
CA LEU A 53 -4.49 -9.76 1.48
C LEU A 53 -5.06 -8.62 0.63
N LEU A 54 -4.91 -7.39 1.13
CA LEU A 54 -5.07 -6.21 0.32
C LEU A 54 -3.69 -5.66 -0.05
N CYS A 55 -3.42 -5.52 -1.35
CA CYS A 55 -2.26 -4.79 -1.84
C CYS A 55 -2.69 -3.52 -2.56
N GLY A 56 -1.89 -2.44 -2.45
CA GLY A 56 -2.27 -1.19 -3.09
C GLY A 56 -1.19 -0.11 -3.05
N GLY A 57 -0.93 0.47 -4.23
CA GLY A 57 -0.25 1.74 -4.36
C GLY A 57 -1.32 2.83 -4.52
N PHE A 58 -1.35 3.80 -3.62
CA PHE A 58 -2.35 4.88 -3.65
C PHE A 58 -1.72 6.19 -4.13
N PRO A 59 -2.47 7.09 -4.79
CA PRO A 59 -1.93 8.28 -5.42
C PRO A 59 -1.06 9.13 -4.49
N CYS A 60 0.18 9.34 -4.94
CA CYS A 60 1.18 10.15 -4.25
C CYS A 60 1.05 11.67 -4.53
N GLN A 61 0.23 12.07 -5.52
CA GLN A 61 0.22 13.44 -6.06
C GLN A 61 -0.13 14.54 -5.03
N SER A 62 -0.85 14.19 -3.95
CA SER A 62 -1.16 15.10 -2.84
C SER A 62 0.01 15.29 -1.86
N PHE A 63 1.03 14.43 -1.96
CA PHE A 63 2.12 14.23 -1.00
C PHE A 63 3.53 14.39 -1.62
N SER A 64 3.61 14.70 -2.92
CA SER A 64 4.88 14.95 -3.62
C SER A 64 5.20 16.45 -3.69
N ASN A 65 6.49 16.79 -3.75
CA ASN A 65 6.99 18.17 -3.82
C ASN A 65 6.49 18.98 -5.05
N TYR A 66 5.95 18.30 -6.07
CA TYR A 66 5.49 18.90 -7.32
C TYR A 66 3.97 19.18 -7.33
N GLY A 67 3.23 18.70 -6.32
CA GLY A 67 1.83 19.03 -6.08
C GLY A 67 1.71 20.06 -4.95
N HIS A 68 0.70 20.92 -4.98
CA HIS A 68 0.51 22.06 -4.07
C HIS A 68 0.27 21.71 -2.58
N ARG A 69 1.01 20.78 -1.96
CA ARG A 69 1.05 20.47 -0.50
C ARG A 69 -0.32 20.52 0.19
N LYS A 70 -1.39 20.05 -0.46
CA LYS A 70 -2.75 20.08 0.11
C LYS A 70 -3.03 18.88 1.03
N GLY A 71 -2.16 17.87 1.05
CA GLY A 71 -2.31 16.69 1.92
C GLY A 71 -3.69 16.04 1.74
N PHE A 72 -4.36 15.74 2.86
CA PHE A 72 -5.71 15.14 2.88
C PHE A 72 -6.84 16.08 2.41
N ARG A 73 -6.58 17.37 2.20
CA ARG A 73 -7.57 18.31 1.63
C ARG A 73 -7.68 18.18 0.11
N ASP A 74 -6.78 17.42 -0.53
CA ASP A 74 -6.86 17.05 -1.93
C ASP A 74 -7.75 15.80 -2.08
N PRO A 75 -8.75 15.78 -2.98
CA PRO A 75 -9.54 14.59 -3.27
C PRO A 75 -8.69 13.33 -3.56
N ARG A 76 -7.52 13.49 -4.15
CA ARG A 76 -6.57 12.38 -4.41
C ARG A 76 -5.89 11.87 -3.14
N GLY A 77 -5.75 12.74 -2.13
CA GLY A 77 -5.28 12.35 -0.80
C GLY A 77 -6.36 11.60 0.00
N GLN A 78 -7.62 11.70 -0.40
CA GLN A 78 -8.73 10.95 0.19
C GLN A 78 -8.79 9.49 -0.25
N VAL A 79 -8.06 9.10 -1.32
CA VAL A 79 -8.02 7.70 -1.77
C VAL A 79 -7.55 6.76 -0.66
N PHE A 80 -6.63 7.21 0.21
CA PHE A 80 -6.25 6.44 1.40
C PHE A 80 -7.44 6.19 2.34
N PHE A 81 -8.33 7.15 2.55
CA PHE A 81 -9.50 6.94 3.40
C PHE A 81 -10.55 6.04 2.75
N HIS A 82 -10.68 6.04 1.42
CA HIS A 82 -11.50 5.05 0.72
C HIS A 82 -10.89 3.65 0.82
N LEU A 83 -9.56 3.53 0.79
CA LEU A 83 -8.87 2.28 1.10
C LEU A 83 -9.13 1.84 2.55
N ALA A 84 -9.03 2.76 3.51
CA ALA A 84 -9.35 2.49 4.91
C ALA A 84 -10.81 2.05 5.10
N ARG A 85 -11.75 2.57 4.29
CA ARG A 85 -13.15 2.12 4.24
C ARG A 85 -13.26 0.65 3.82
N VAL A 86 -12.52 0.24 2.78
CA VAL A 86 -12.44 -1.17 2.33
C VAL A 86 -11.82 -2.04 3.41
N ILE A 87 -10.68 -1.64 3.98
CA ILE A 87 -9.99 -2.36 5.05
C ILE A 87 -10.91 -2.55 6.26
N LYS A 88 -11.65 -1.52 6.67
CA LYS A 88 -12.60 -1.58 7.79
C LYS A 88 -13.72 -2.59 7.55
N ALA A 89 -14.25 -2.64 6.34
CA ALA A 89 -15.37 -3.50 5.98
C ALA A 89 -14.94 -4.96 5.81
N LYS A 90 -13.81 -5.20 5.13
CA LYS A 90 -13.35 -6.55 4.76
C LYS A 90 -12.38 -7.18 5.76
N LYS A 91 -11.71 -6.36 6.56
CA LYS A 91 -10.72 -6.79 7.58
C LYS A 91 -9.78 -7.90 7.07
N PRO A 92 -9.09 -7.71 5.93
CA PRO A 92 -8.13 -8.69 5.44
C PRO A 92 -7.07 -8.98 6.51
N ARG A 93 -6.54 -10.20 6.52
CA ARG A 93 -5.49 -10.59 7.47
C ARG A 93 -4.22 -9.76 7.28
N TRP A 94 -3.89 -9.44 6.05
CA TRP A 94 -2.67 -8.75 5.65
C TRP A 94 -2.94 -7.51 4.79
N LEU A 95 -2.08 -6.51 4.95
CA LEU A 95 -2.01 -5.33 4.09
C LEU A 95 -0.60 -5.21 3.53
N LEU A 96 -0.48 -4.92 2.23
CA LEU A 96 0.77 -4.52 1.59
C LEU A 96 0.56 -3.23 0.83
N LEU A 97 0.97 -2.11 1.43
CA LEU A 97 0.78 -0.79 0.84
C LEU A 97 2.11 -0.23 0.35
N GLU A 98 2.09 0.43 -0.80
CA GLU A 98 3.26 1.07 -1.39
C GLU A 98 3.03 2.56 -1.59
N ASN A 99 4.08 3.35 -1.38
CA ASN A 99 4.10 4.76 -1.75
C ASN A 99 5.52 5.28 -1.99
N VAL A 100 5.65 6.55 -2.39
CA VAL A 100 6.97 7.18 -2.54
C VAL A 100 7.66 7.36 -1.18
N LYS A 101 9.00 7.33 -1.19
CA LYS A 101 9.82 7.61 0.00
C LYS A 101 9.46 8.94 0.69
N SER A 102 9.12 9.98 -0.08
CA SER A 102 8.80 11.30 0.49
C SER A 102 7.57 11.30 1.39
N LEU A 103 6.69 10.29 1.31
CA LEU A 103 5.52 10.16 2.18
C LEU A 103 5.92 10.15 3.66
N VAL A 104 7.01 9.47 4.00
CA VAL A 104 7.52 9.32 5.38
C VAL A 104 7.83 10.68 6.03
N PHE A 105 8.31 11.63 5.23
CA PHE A 105 8.73 12.95 5.69
C PHE A 105 7.72 14.05 5.35
N HIS A 106 6.62 13.72 4.66
CA HIS A 106 5.64 14.68 4.19
C HIS A 106 4.95 15.38 5.37
N ASP A 107 4.74 16.70 5.26
CA ASP A 107 4.15 17.55 6.30
C ASP A 107 4.79 17.31 7.69
N ARG A 108 6.14 17.25 7.72
CA ARG A 108 6.93 16.95 8.94
C ARG A 108 6.56 15.61 9.59
N GLY A 109 6.19 14.62 8.77
CA GLY A 109 5.80 13.27 9.20
C GLY A 109 4.32 13.13 9.57
N LYS A 110 3.54 14.21 9.63
CA LYS A 110 2.13 14.17 10.07
C LYS A 110 1.26 13.29 9.18
N THR A 111 1.46 13.35 7.86
CA THR A 111 0.66 12.53 6.93
C THR A 111 0.91 11.04 7.14
N PHE A 112 2.17 10.65 7.28
CA PHE A 112 2.53 9.27 7.54
C PHE A 112 2.02 8.80 8.90
N GLN A 113 2.13 9.65 9.92
CA GLN A 113 1.54 9.41 11.23
C GLN A 113 0.02 9.17 11.15
N THR A 114 -0.73 10.00 10.44
CA THR A 114 -2.17 9.80 10.25
C THR A 114 -2.50 8.46 9.58
N ILE A 115 -1.70 8.03 8.60
CA ILE A 115 -1.84 6.72 7.96
C ILE A 115 -1.65 5.60 8.99
N LEU A 116 -0.56 5.65 9.77
CA LEU A 116 -0.28 4.66 10.81
C LEU A 116 -1.37 4.62 11.88
N GLU A 117 -1.79 5.78 12.40
CA GLU A 117 -2.87 5.90 13.39
C GLU A 117 -4.20 5.36 12.86
N THR A 118 -4.51 5.62 11.59
CA THR A 118 -5.72 5.08 10.95
C THR A 118 -5.68 3.55 10.90
N LEU A 119 -4.56 2.96 10.46
CA LEU A 119 -4.41 1.51 10.38
C LEU A 119 -4.41 0.85 11.78
N LEU A 120 -3.75 1.47 12.75
CA LEU A 120 -3.77 1.03 14.16
C LEU A 120 -5.20 1.07 14.73
N ALA A 121 -5.96 2.13 14.49
CA ALA A 121 -7.36 2.25 14.91
C ALA A 121 -8.28 1.20 14.24
N LEU A 122 -7.90 0.70 13.06
CA LEU A 122 -8.57 -0.42 12.39
C LEU A 122 -8.13 -1.81 12.91
N GLY A 123 -7.18 -1.85 13.87
CA GLY A 123 -6.71 -3.07 14.51
C GLY A 123 -5.48 -3.71 13.85
N TYR A 124 -4.76 -2.98 13.00
CA TYR A 124 -3.56 -3.48 12.32
C TYR A 124 -2.28 -3.07 13.04
N CYS A 125 -1.40 -4.03 13.27
CA CYS A 125 0.00 -3.76 13.57
C CYS A 125 0.72 -3.51 12.25
N VAL A 126 1.45 -2.39 12.14
CA VAL A 126 2.08 -1.97 10.88
C VAL A 126 3.59 -1.85 11.05
N GLU A 127 4.32 -2.50 10.16
CA GLU A 127 5.76 -2.30 9.96
C GLU A 127 5.98 -1.60 8.61
N TRP A 128 7.06 -0.83 8.46
CA TRP A 128 7.40 -0.23 7.18
C TRP A 128 8.91 -0.19 6.95
N LYS A 129 9.31 -0.18 5.67
CA LYS A 129 10.70 0.02 5.26
C LYS A 129 10.75 0.78 3.93
N VAL A 130 11.75 1.65 3.79
CA VAL A 130 12.12 2.25 2.50
C VAL A 130 13.08 1.30 1.80
N LEU A 131 12.71 0.86 0.60
CA LEU A 131 13.48 -0.05 -0.24
C LEU A 131 13.81 0.64 -1.56
N ASP A 132 15.02 0.45 -2.07
CA ASP A 132 15.42 0.86 -3.40
C ASP A 132 15.47 -0.38 -4.31
N SER A 133 14.83 -0.34 -5.48
CA SER A 133 14.84 -1.45 -6.44
C SER A 133 16.24 -1.86 -6.90
N GLN A 134 17.22 -0.95 -6.84
CA GLN A 134 18.61 -1.27 -7.14
C GLN A 134 19.23 -2.31 -6.19
N ASP A 135 18.68 -2.46 -4.98
CA ASP A 135 19.10 -3.47 -4.02
C ASP A 135 18.47 -4.86 -4.30
N PHE A 136 17.59 -4.96 -5.31
CA PHE A 136 16.83 -6.16 -5.66
C PHE A 136 16.98 -6.53 -7.15
N GLU A 137 18.21 -6.43 -7.66
CA GLU A 137 18.59 -6.87 -9.02
C GLU A 137 17.91 -6.12 -10.18
N VAL A 138 17.24 -5.01 -9.90
CA VAL A 138 16.67 -4.11 -10.92
C VAL A 138 17.63 -2.94 -11.13
N PRO A 139 18.19 -2.71 -12.34
CA PRO A 139 19.16 -1.64 -12.60
C PRO A 139 18.48 -0.26 -12.71
N GLN A 140 17.69 0.10 -11.72
CA GLN A 140 16.98 1.36 -11.59
C GLN A 140 16.96 1.77 -10.12
N SER A 141 17.40 2.99 -9.79
CA SER A 141 17.14 3.55 -8.47
C SER A 141 15.69 4.03 -8.40
N ARG A 142 14.92 3.42 -7.51
CA ARG A 142 13.51 3.74 -7.28
C ARG A 142 13.17 3.44 -5.83
N GLU A 143 13.43 4.42 -4.98
CA GLU A 143 13.09 4.32 -3.56
C GLU A 143 11.58 4.43 -3.32
N ARG A 144 11.02 3.43 -2.62
CA ARG A 144 9.62 3.36 -2.21
C ARG A 144 9.49 2.93 -0.76
N VAL A 145 8.50 3.49 -0.07
CA VAL A 145 8.11 3.00 1.26
C VAL A 145 7.08 1.89 1.06
N PHE A 146 7.35 0.76 1.68
CA PHE A 146 6.42 -0.35 1.79
C PHE A 146 5.93 -0.45 3.23
N LEU A 147 4.62 -0.55 3.41
CA LEU A 147 3.98 -0.79 4.69
C LEU A 147 3.36 -2.18 4.68
N VAL A 148 3.68 -2.99 5.67
CA VAL A 148 3.05 -4.29 5.91
C VAL A 148 2.20 -4.21 7.16
N GLY A 149 0.90 -4.46 7.00
CA GLY A 149 -0.05 -4.52 8.11
C GLY A 149 -0.48 -5.96 8.41
N HIS A 150 -0.55 -6.33 9.68
CA HIS A 150 -1.13 -7.59 10.15
C HIS A 150 -2.29 -7.32 11.10
N LEU A 151 -3.44 -7.96 10.87
CA LEU A 151 -4.62 -7.79 11.72
C LEU A 151 -4.40 -8.45 13.09
N GLY A 152 -4.67 -7.71 14.17
CA GLY A 152 -4.60 -8.21 15.54
C GLY A 152 -3.27 -7.88 16.22
N ARG A 153 -2.74 -8.83 17.01
CA ARG A 153 -1.58 -8.58 17.87
C ARG A 153 -0.27 -8.54 17.06
N PRO A 154 0.75 -7.82 17.56
CA PRO A 154 2.09 -7.84 16.97
C PRO A 154 2.63 -9.28 16.90
N THR A 155 3.20 -9.64 15.77
CA THR A 155 3.96 -10.89 15.62
C THR A 155 5.34 -10.72 16.25
N LYS A 156 5.90 -11.78 16.87
CA LYS A 156 7.28 -11.74 17.39
C LYS A 156 8.33 -11.68 16.26
N GLN A 157 7.93 -12.05 15.05
CA GLN A 157 8.75 -11.99 13.85
C GLN A 157 8.40 -10.71 13.09
N SER A 158 9.42 -9.92 12.79
CA SER A 158 9.29 -8.72 11.95
C SER A 158 9.28 -9.14 10.49
N VAL A 159 8.36 -8.58 9.70
CA VAL A 159 8.22 -8.93 8.28
C VAL A 159 9.44 -8.49 7.47
N PHE A 160 10.09 -7.39 7.86
CA PHE A 160 11.29 -6.89 7.19
C PHE A 160 12.60 -7.44 7.78
N PHE A 161 12.53 -8.43 8.68
CA PHE A 161 13.72 -9.03 9.26
C PHE A 161 14.29 -10.13 8.37
N ASP A 162 15.26 -9.74 7.55
CA ASP A 162 16.27 -10.66 7.04
C ASP A 162 17.62 -10.31 7.71
N PRO A 163 18.17 -11.20 8.56
CA PRO A 163 19.50 -11.03 9.15
C PRO A 163 20.61 -10.81 8.11
N ALA A 164 20.44 -11.29 6.88
CA ALA A 164 21.40 -11.10 5.78
C ALA A 164 21.22 -9.74 5.06
N ALA A 165 19.98 -9.26 4.89
CA ALA A 165 19.69 -7.94 4.28
C ALA A 165 19.95 -6.74 5.22
N ALA A 166 20.14 -6.96 6.52
CA ALA A 166 20.36 -5.91 7.52
C ALA A 166 21.63 -5.08 7.32
N ARG A 167 22.50 -5.43 6.36
CA ARG A 167 23.68 -4.62 6.01
C ARG A 167 23.35 -3.37 5.17
N ARG A 168 22.10 -3.19 4.71
CA ARG A 168 21.72 -2.03 3.91
C ARG A 168 20.39 -1.42 4.39
N SER A 169 20.45 -0.10 4.61
CA SER A 169 19.41 0.88 4.94
C SER A 169 18.76 0.85 6.35
N HIS A 170 19.01 1.95 7.07
CA HIS A 170 18.51 2.30 8.39
C HIS A 170 17.03 2.71 8.37
N ALA A 171 16.27 2.29 9.39
CA ALA A 171 15.49 3.15 10.30
C ALA A 171 14.56 2.26 11.15
N ARG A 172 14.91 2.05 12.43
CA ARG A 172 13.93 1.65 13.45
C ARG A 172 13.44 2.94 14.10
N ILE A 173 12.17 3.28 13.92
CA ILE A 173 11.51 4.22 14.82
C ILE A 173 10.88 3.37 15.91
N GLN A 174 11.52 3.33 17.09
CA GLN A 174 10.84 2.96 18.31
C GLN A 174 9.91 4.12 18.70
N VAL A 175 8.61 3.84 18.72
CA VAL A 175 7.63 4.71 19.39
C VAL A 175 7.74 4.40 20.89
N PRO A 176 7.70 5.42 21.78
CA PRO A 176 7.93 5.28 23.22
C PRO A 176 7.03 4.26 23.93
#